data_AF-A0A8X6QSQ0-F1
#
_entry.id   AF-A0A8X6QSQ0-F1
#
_cell.length_a   1.000
_cell.length_b   1.000
_cell.length_c   1.000
_cell.angle_alpha   90.00
_cell.angle_beta   90.00
_cell.angle_gamma   90.00
#
_symmetry.space_group_name_H-M   'P 1'
#
loop_
_entity.id
_entity.type
_entity.pdbx_description
1 polymer ?
#
loop_
_entity_poly.entity_id
_entity_poly.type
_entity_poly.pdbx_seq_one_letter_code
_entity_poly.pdbx_strand_id
1 'polypeptide(L)'
;MANICFRFSKNLLKNPGACSRMKVRSLTVSSVNRKIFKIQDEKDFEDKVLKSELPVIVDFQASWCGPCKLLEPRLETIVGKHSDKVHLAKVDIDDNSEIALNHDVQAVPHVLGFRNGQAQKSFTGVKDEDQIESFVKELIGS
;
A
#
# COMPACT_ATOMS: atom_id res chain seq x y z
N MET A 1 -47.77 -53.17 31.24
CA MET A 1 -48.97 -52.40 30.87
C MET A 1 -48.47 -51.13 30.19
N ALA A 2 -48.53 -51.02 28.86
CA ALA A 2 -49.66 -50.45 28.09
C ALA A 2 -50.13 -49.10 28.70
N ASN A 3 -50.39 -48.00 28.00
CA ASN A 3 -50.29 -47.55 26.61
C ASN A 3 -50.81 -46.09 26.67
N ILE A 4 -50.32 -45.20 25.81
CA ILE A 4 -51.12 -44.23 25.02
C ILE A 4 -51.94 -43.14 25.77
N CYS A 5 -51.60 -41.85 25.51
CA CYS A 5 -52.43 -40.89 24.74
C CYS A 5 -51.64 -39.58 24.54
N PHE A 6 -51.19 -39.16 23.34
CA PHE A 6 -51.93 -38.49 22.25
C PHE A 6 -52.78 -37.29 22.78
N ARG A 7 -52.79 -36.06 22.23
CA ARG A 7 -52.46 -35.55 20.88
C ARG A 7 -52.58 -34.00 20.94
N PHE A 8 -51.57 -33.29 20.41
CA PHE A 8 -51.70 -32.25 19.36
C PHE A 8 -52.62 -31.02 19.57
N SER A 9 -52.02 -29.84 19.49
CA SER A 9 -52.52 -28.79 18.60
C SER A 9 -51.33 -27.91 18.16
N LYS A 10 -50.85 -28.15 16.95
CA LYS A 10 -51.01 -27.27 15.77
C LYS A 10 -49.94 -26.16 15.73
N ASN A 11 -48.88 -26.37 14.96
CA ASN A 11 -48.75 -26.04 13.53
C ASN A 11 -48.20 -24.60 13.40
N LEU A 12 -47.03 -24.40 12.78
CA LEU A 12 -46.84 -23.82 11.42
C LEU A 12 -45.74 -22.76 11.61
N LEU A 13 -44.62 -22.63 10.88
CA LEU A 13 -44.29 -22.97 9.50
C LEU A 13 -42.80 -22.70 9.21
N LYS A 14 -42.29 -23.47 8.23
CA LYS A 14 -41.40 -23.06 7.10
C LYS A 14 -39.97 -22.62 7.43
N ASN A 15 -38.94 -23.05 6.70
CA ASN A 15 -38.80 -24.06 5.66
C ASN A 15 -37.28 -24.31 5.47
N PRO A 16 -36.91 -25.43 4.84
CA PRO A 16 -35.56 -25.93 4.71
C PRO A 16 -34.87 -25.40 3.45
N GLY A 17 -33.54 -25.45 3.42
CA GLY A 17 -32.79 -25.13 2.21
C GLY A 17 -31.34 -25.52 2.39
N ALA A 18 -31.03 -26.72 1.91
CA ALA A 18 -29.69 -27.29 1.85
C ALA A 18 -28.65 -26.26 1.35
N CYS A 19 -27.53 -26.16 2.07
CA CYS A 19 -26.35 -25.44 1.61
C CYS A 19 -25.79 -26.21 0.40
N SER A 20 -26.33 -25.93 -0.79
CA SER A 20 -25.76 -26.40 -2.05
C SER A 20 -24.36 -25.85 -2.16
N ARG A 21 -23.40 -26.78 -2.22
CA ARG A 21 -21.99 -26.59 -2.54
C ARG A 21 -21.82 -25.51 -3.61
N MET A 22 -21.54 -24.28 -3.18
CA MET A 22 -21.06 -23.26 -4.09
C MET A 22 -19.76 -23.79 -4.67
N LYS A 23 -19.75 -24.07 -5.97
CA LYS A 23 -18.53 -24.17 -6.76
C LYS A 23 -17.96 -22.76 -6.75
N VAL A 24 -17.21 -22.43 -5.70
CA VAL A 24 -16.39 -21.22 -5.62
C VAL A 24 -15.51 -21.31 -6.85
N ARG A 25 -15.88 -20.56 -7.90
CA ARG A 25 -14.99 -20.32 -9.03
C ARG A 25 -13.71 -19.81 -8.40
N SER A 26 -12.62 -20.51 -8.65
CA SER A 26 -11.28 -20.11 -8.24
C SER A 26 -11.09 -18.66 -8.68
N LEU A 27 -11.33 -17.73 -7.75
CA LEU A 27 -10.75 -16.41 -7.83
C LEU A 27 -9.29 -16.71 -7.61
N THR A 28 -8.52 -16.75 -8.69
CA THR A 28 -7.10 -16.48 -8.57
C THR A 28 -7.03 -15.14 -7.86
N VAL A 29 -6.71 -15.16 -6.56
CA VAL A 29 -6.09 -14.01 -5.90
C VAL A 29 -4.76 -13.88 -6.65
N SER A 30 -4.83 -13.22 -7.80
CA SER A 30 -3.67 -12.72 -8.50
C SER A 30 -3.02 -11.83 -7.48
N SER A 31 -1.92 -12.32 -6.93
CA SER A 31 -1.01 -11.65 -6.02
C SER A 31 -1.10 -10.14 -6.26
N VAL A 32 -1.76 -9.41 -5.36
CA VAL A 32 -1.75 -7.95 -5.41
C VAL A 32 -0.29 -7.60 -5.24
N ASN A 33 0.40 -7.30 -6.34
CA ASN A 33 1.80 -6.95 -6.31
C ASN A 33 1.84 -5.64 -5.52
N ARG A 34 2.17 -5.71 -4.23
CA ARG A 34 2.12 -4.54 -3.35
C ARG A 34 3.32 -3.69 -3.70
N LYS A 35 3.07 -2.73 -4.58
CA LYS A 35 4.02 -1.73 -5.12
C LYS A 35 4.31 -0.59 -4.13
N ILE A 36 3.94 -0.80 -2.87
CA ILE A 36 4.32 0.00 -1.71
C ILE A 36 5.13 -0.94 -0.82
N PHE A 37 6.38 -0.61 -0.56
CA PHE A 37 7.28 -1.46 0.23
C PHE A 37 8.17 -0.63 1.14
N LYS A 38 8.66 -1.26 2.22
CA LYS A 38 9.66 -0.68 3.10
C LYS A 38 11.05 -1.10 2.64
N ILE A 39 11.99 -0.19 2.73
CA ILE A 39 13.42 -0.45 2.54
C ILE A 39 13.98 -0.99 3.86
N GLN A 40 14.85 -1.99 3.78
CA GLN A 40 15.46 -2.63 4.95
C GLN A 40 16.94 -2.28 5.13
N ASP A 41 17.67 -2.15 4.01
CA ASP A 41 19.09 -1.85 3.98
C ASP A 41 19.49 -1.24 2.63
N GLU A 42 20.77 -0.89 2.47
CA GLU A 42 21.29 -0.25 1.25
C GLU A 42 21.15 -1.13 0.01
N LYS A 43 21.32 -2.44 0.16
CA LYS A 43 21.21 -3.38 -0.95
C LYS A 43 19.77 -3.45 -1.44
N ASP A 44 18.82 -3.50 -0.51
CA ASP A 44 17.39 -3.48 -0.81
C ASP A 44 16.99 -2.18 -1.53
N PHE A 45 17.59 -1.06 -1.13
CA PHE A 45 17.41 0.22 -1.81
C PHE A 45 17.98 0.21 -3.23
N GLU A 46 19.20 -0.28 -3.42
CA GLU A 46 19.81 -0.39 -4.74
C GLU A 46 18.95 -1.25 -5.68
N ASP A 47 18.51 -2.41 -5.22
CA ASP A 47 17.78 -3.37 -6.04
C ASP A 47 16.34 -2.91 -6.33
N LYS A 48 15.63 -2.34 -5.35
CA LYS A 48 14.22 -1.94 -5.51
C LYS A 48 14.00 -0.51 -5.99
N VAL A 49 14.96 0.39 -5.81
CA VAL A 49 14.85 1.80 -6.18
C VAL A 49 15.74 2.12 -7.38
N LEU A 50 17.05 1.88 -7.26
CA LEU A 50 18.01 2.31 -8.28
C LEU A 50 17.95 1.45 -9.55
N LYS A 51 17.74 0.14 -9.39
CA LYS A 51 17.61 -0.81 -10.51
C LYS A 51 16.17 -1.04 -10.97
N SER A 52 15.21 -0.27 -10.44
CA SER A 52 13.81 -0.41 -10.82
C SER A 52 13.56 -0.01 -12.26
N GLU A 53 12.80 -0.84 -12.99
CA GLU A 53 12.33 -0.53 -14.35
C GLU A 53 11.27 0.58 -14.35
N LEU A 54 10.45 0.64 -13.30
CA LEU A 54 9.44 1.67 -13.11
C LEU A 54 10.00 2.81 -12.25
N PRO A 55 9.54 4.06 -12.46
CA PRO A 55 9.82 5.14 -11.52
C PRO A 55 9.44 4.78 -10.08
N VAL A 56 10.24 5.24 -9.13
CA VAL A 56 10.05 4.96 -7.71
C VAL A 56 10.03 6.26 -6.93
N ILE A 57 9.00 6.45 -6.13
CA ILE A 57 8.91 7.53 -5.15
C ILE A 57 9.41 6.98 -3.83
N VAL A 58 10.37 7.66 -3.23
CA VAL A 58 10.93 7.32 -1.91
C VAL A 58 10.40 8.33 -0.90
N ASP A 59 9.67 7.84 0.10
CA ASP A 59 9.19 8.61 1.25
C ASP A 59 10.13 8.37 2.45
N PHE A 60 10.96 9.37 2.73
CA PHE A 60 11.82 9.40 3.91
C PHE A 60 11.01 9.96 5.09
N GLN A 61 10.79 9.10 6.08
CA GLN A 61 9.94 9.37 7.23
C GLN A 61 10.56 8.80 8.52
N ALA A 62 9.90 9.05 9.65
CA ALA A 62 10.29 8.49 10.94
C ALA A 62 9.05 8.22 11.79
N SER A 63 9.10 7.19 12.62
CA SER A 63 7.97 6.80 13.49
C SER A 63 7.49 7.90 14.45
N TRP A 64 8.40 8.78 14.87
CA TRP A 64 8.14 9.93 15.76
C TRP A 64 7.66 11.19 15.00
N CYS A 65 7.67 11.17 13.67
CA CYS A 65 7.27 12.31 12.85
C CYS A 65 5.74 12.40 12.73
N GLY A 66 5.14 13.33 13.49
CA GLY A 66 3.70 13.62 13.41
C GLY A 66 3.22 13.99 12.00
N PRO A 67 3.85 14.96 11.31
CA PRO A 67 3.47 15.35 9.95
C PRO A 67 3.56 14.23 8.91
N CYS A 68 4.48 13.27 9.08
CA CYS A 68 4.65 12.13 8.18
C CYS A 68 3.38 11.26 8.16
N LYS A 69 2.72 11.09 9.31
CA LYS A 69 1.46 10.33 9.42
C LYS A 69 0.30 10.94 8.63
N LEU A 70 0.38 12.23 8.29
CA LEU A 70 -0.59 12.90 7.42
C LEU A 70 -0.26 12.72 5.93
N LEU A 71 1.03 12.73 5.59
CA LEU A 71 1.50 12.62 4.21
C LEU A 71 1.40 11.19 3.68
N GLU A 72 1.78 10.21 4.49
CA GLU A 72 1.82 8.79 4.13
C GLU A 72 0.52 8.29 3.47
N PRO A 73 -0.68 8.41 4.08
CA PRO A 73 -1.91 7.91 3.46
C PRO A 73 -2.27 8.62 2.14
N ARG A 74 -1.85 9.88 1.96
CA ARG A 74 -2.06 10.61 0.71
C ARG A 74 -1.16 10.05 -0.39
N LEU A 75 0.12 9.83 -0.09
CA LEU A 75 1.05 9.18 -1.01
C LEU A 75 0.56 7.79 -1.41
N GLU A 76 0.15 6.96 -0.44
CA GLU A 76 -0.37 5.62 -0.73
C GLU A 76 -1.61 5.66 -1.63
N THR A 77 -2.53 6.59 -1.36
CA THR A 77 -3.76 6.73 -2.15
C THR A 77 -3.45 7.11 -3.59
N ILE A 78 -2.59 8.10 -3.81
CA ILE A 78 -2.25 8.57 -5.15
C ILE A 78 -1.41 7.55 -5.91
N VAL A 79 -0.34 7.01 -5.29
CA VAL A 79 0.49 5.97 -5.91
C VAL A 79 -0.34 4.71 -6.19
N GLY A 80 -1.30 4.37 -5.34
CA GLY A 80 -2.22 3.26 -5.57
C GLY A 80 -3.00 3.37 -6.89
N LYS A 81 -3.40 4.59 -7.28
CA LYS A 81 -4.09 4.86 -8.56
C LYS A 81 -3.19 4.63 -9.78
N HIS A 82 -1.87 4.83 -9.62
CA HIS A 82 -0.86 4.70 -10.67
C HIS A 82 0.05 3.50 -10.45
N SER A 83 -0.42 2.50 -9.69
CA SER A 83 0.43 1.41 -9.24
C SER A 83 1.06 0.67 -10.43
N ASP A 84 0.40 0.52 -11.56
CA ASP A 84 0.98 -0.05 -12.79
C ASP A 84 2.23 0.70 -13.30
N LYS A 85 2.38 1.99 -13.00
CA LYS A 85 3.40 2.89 -13.55
C LYS A 85 4.45 3.39 -12.55
N VAL A 86 4.15 3.39 -11.25
CA VAL A 86 5.07 3.93 -10.23
C VAL A 86 5.02 3.09 -8.95
N HIS A 87 6.14 3.07 -8.22
CA HIS A 87 6.26 2.42 -6.93
C HIS A 87 6.45 3.43 -5.80
N LEU A 88 6.11 3.03 -4.58
CA LEU A 88 6.39 3.78 -3.36
C LEU A 88 7.30 2.97 -2.44
N ALA A 89 8.51 3.45 -2.26
CA ALA A 89 9.45 2.96 -1.25
C ALA A 89 9.33 3.83 -0.01
N LYS A 90 9.27 3.21 1.17
CA LYS A 90 9.29 3.90 2.46
C LYS A 90 10.63 3.64 3.13
N VAL A 91 11.29 4.72 3.53
CA VAL A 91 12.58 4.67 4.24
C VAL A 91 12.36 5.29 5.60
N ASP A 92 12.61 4.51 6.65
CA ASP A 92 12.74 5.06 8.00
C ASP A 92 14.18 5.57 8.17
N ILE A 93 14.34 6.85 8.49
CA ILE A 93 15.66 7.50 8.59
C ILE A 93 16.44 7.08 9.84
N ASP A 94 15.77 6.59 10.88
CA ASP A 94 16.43 6.09 12.08
C ASP A 94 17.04 4.70 11.82
N ASP A 95 16.35 3.87 11.03
CA ASP A 95 16.82 2.54 10.63
C ASP A 95 17.83 2.60 9.47
N ASN A 96 17.73 3.60 8.59
CA ASN A 96 18.51 3.70 7.34
C ASN A 96 19.22 5.06 7.21
N SER A 97 19.96 5.47 8.23
CA SER A 97 20.57 6.80 8.29
C SER A 97 21.59 7.07 7.16
N GLU A 98 22.36 6.06 6.75
CA GLU A 98 23.33 6.19 5.64
C GLU A 98 22.62 6.47 4.30
N ILE A 99 21.51 5.78 4.02
CA ILE A 99 20.68 6.03 2.83
C ILE A 99 20.14 7.46 2.86
N ALA A 100 19.63 7.91 4.01
CA ALA A 100 19.11 9.27 4.16
C ALA A 100 20.20 10.33 3.92
N LEU A 101 21.40 10.13 4.46
CA LEU A 101 22.54 11.03 4.28
C LEU A 101 23.01 11.08 2.82
N ASN A 102 23.11 9.92 2.16
CA ASN A 102 23.53 9.83 0.75
C ASN A 102 22.56 10.50 -0.22
N HIS A 103 21.33 10.76 0.22
CA HIS A 103 20.29 11.45 -0.56
C HIS A 103 19.95 12.85 -0.01
N ASP A 104 20.86 13.45 0.76
CA ASP A 104 20.76 14.81 1.28
C ASP A 104 19.48 15.09 2.09
N VAL A 105 18.97 14.07 2.79
CA VAL A 105 17.75 14.20 3.62
C VAL A 105 18.08 14.94 4.91
N GLN A 106 17.74 16.23 4.97
CA GLN A 106 18.01 17.09 6.13
C GLN A 106 16.83 17.17 7.12
N ALA A 107 15.61 16.89 6.68
CA ALA A 107 14.41 16.96 7.50
C ALA A 107 13.31 16.05 6.94
N VAL A 108 12.49 15.48 7.80
CA VAL A 108 11.33 14.65 7.42
C VAL A 108 10.01 15.39 7.63
N PRO A 109 8.97 15.12 6.82
CA PRO A 109 8.97 14.21 5.67
C PRO A 109 9.73 14.79 4.47
N HIS A 110 10.50 13.94 3.79
CA HIS A 110 11.16 14.26 2.53
C HIS A 110 10.83 13.20 1.50
N VAL A 111 10.44 13.62 0.30
CA VAL A 111 10.04 12.72 -0.77
C VAL A 111 10.92 12.95 -1.98
N LEU A 112 11.48 11.88 -2.54
CA LEU A 112 12.38 11.92 -3.69
C LEU A 112 11.89 10.96 -4.78
N GLY A 113 11.77 11.44 -6.01
CA GLY A 113 11.42 10.63 -7.18
C GLY A 113 12.65 10.15 -7.92
N PHE A 114 12.71 8.85 -8.21
CA PHE A 114 13.74 8.18 -8.98
C PHE A 114 13.19 7.68 -10.31
N ARG A 115 14.00 7.79 -11.36
CA ARG A 115 13.74 7.20 -12.67
C ARG A 115 15.06 6.81 -13.31
N ASN A 116 15.16 5.58 -13.80
CA ASN A 116 16.39 5.01 -14.39
C ASN A 116 17.61 5.14 -13.46
N GLY A 117 17.42 4.89 -12.16
CA GLY A 117 18.47 5.01 -11.15
C GLY A 117 18.92 6.43 -10.82
N GLN A 118 18.28 7.46 -11.38
CA GLN A 118 18.63 8.86 -11.15
C GLN A 118 17.54 9.57 -10.37
N ALA A 119 17.94 10.33 -9.36
CA ALA A 119 17.11 11.29 -8.65
C ALA A 119 16.61 12.39 -9.61
N GLN A 120 15.31 12.65 -9.61
CA GLN A 120 14.68 13.61 -10.53
C GLN A 120 14.19 14.85 -9.78
N LYS A 121 13.08 14.73 -9.05
CA LYS A 121 12.46 15.80 -8.29
C LYS A 121 12.26 15.36 -6.85
N SER A 122 12.31 16.32 -5.94
CA SER A 122 12.00 16.12 -4.53
C SER A 122 11.10 17.22 -3.99
N PHE A 123 10.51 16.96 -2.84
CA PHE A 123 9.90 17.97 -2.00
C PHE A 123 10.08 17.63 -0.52
N THR A 124 10.07 18.65 0.32
CA THR A 124 10.06 18.52 1.78
C THR A 124 8.74 19.03 2.33
N GLY A 125 8.27 18.39 3.40
CA GLY A 125 7.07 18.77 4.13
C GLY A 125 5.79 18.16 3.55
N VAL A 126 4.66 18.46 4.20
CA VAL A 126 3.35 17.93 3.82
C VAL A 126 2.84 18.62 2.56
N LYS A 127 2.31 17.83 1.63
CA LYS A 127 1.62 18.28 0.41
C LYS A 127 0.17 17.81 0.40
N ASP A 128 -0.69 18.54 -0.29
CA ASP A 128 -2.05 18.08 -0.58
C ASP A 128 -2.07 17.06 -1.72
N GLU A 129 -3.24 16.46 -1.97
CA GLU A 129 -3.38 15.40 -2.97
C GLU A 129 -3.11 15.90 -4.39
N ASP A 130 -3.47 17.14 -4.73
CA ASP A 130 -3.29 17.71 -6.07
C ASP A 130 -1.81 17.93 -6.38
N GLN A 131 -1.05 18.41 -5.38
CA GLN A 131 0.40 18.56 -5.47
C GLN A 131 1.10 17.20 -5.61
N ILE A 132 0.66 16.18 -4.86
CA ILE A 132 1.20 14.81 -4.95
C ILE A 132 0.87 14.18 -6.31
N GLU A 133 -0.36 14.33 -6.80
CA GLU A 133 -0.79 13.85 -8.12
C GLU A 133 0.05 14.49 -9.23
N SER A 134 0.30 15.81 -9.13
CA SER A 134 1.15 16.52 -10.08
C SER A 134 2.58 15.99 -10.06
N PHE A 135 3.16 15.79 -8.88
CA PHE A 135 4.49 15.20 -8.72
C PHE A 135 4.58 13.80 -9.34
N VAL A 136 3.58 12.95 -9.12
CA VAL A 136 3.51 11.60 -9.70
C VAL A 136 3.43 11.66 -11.23
N LYS A 137 2.56 12.50 -11.79
CA LYS A 137 2.39 12.67 -13.25
C LYS A 137 3.67 13.12 -13.93
N GLU A 138 4.35 14.10 -13.35
CA GLU A 138 5.63 14.57 -13.86
C GLU A 138 6.69 13.47 -13.86
N LEU A 139 6.75 12.66 -12.80
CA LEU A 139 7.72 11.57 -12.70
C LEU A 139 7.48 10.47 -13.75
N ILE A 140 6.23 10.08 -13.98
CA ILE A 140 5.85 9.10 -15.00
C ILE A 140 5.89 9.69 -16.42
N GLY A 141 5.89 11.02 -16.56
CA GLY A 141 5.89 11.73 -17.85
C GLY A 141 4.52 11.69 -18.56
N SER A 142 3.43 11.87 -17.81
CA SER A 142 2.04 11.93 -18.32
C SER A 142 1.47 13.34 -18.31
#